data_AF-A0A1W9TZW5-F1
#
_entry.id   AF-A0A1W9TZW5-F1
#
_cell.length_a   1.000
_cell.length_b   1.000
_cell.length_c   1.000
_cell.angle_alpha   90.00
_cell.angle_beta   90.00
_cell.angle_gamma   90.00
#
_symmetry.space_group_name_H-M   'P 1'
#
loop_
_entity.id
_entity.type
_entity.pdbx_description
1 polymer ?
#
loop_
_entity_poly.entity_id
_entity_poly.type
_entity_poly.pdbx_seq_one_letter_code
_entity_poly.pdbx_strand_id
1 'polypeptide(L)'
;MSKEKLAIPVREGYPSSCIFCQKALHKKSEHYCSKECEQRYRESHVKNIPSFLSKWKLRKLKSAKDPLIEVRKKARRITNNLIKSGKLKKGSCVVCESSEVLAHHEDYSRPDDIIWICENHHKLYHNGTIGLFKNKLWWNPKRLLPRSMRENNIPKKYKVQIASFKKRKRL
;
A
#
# COMPACT_ATOMS: atom_id res chain seq x y z
N MET A 1 42.21 22.04 -15.08
CA MET A 1 41.87 20.77 -14.40
C MET A 1 40.37 20.71 -14.18
N SER A 2 39.67 19.95 -15.01
CA SER A 2 38.21 19.79 -14.97
C SER A 2 37.80 19.08 -13.67
N LYS A 3 37.00 19.75 -12.83
CA LYS A 3 36.37 19.13 -11.66
C LYS A 3 35.46 18.00 -12.15
N GLU A 4 35.91 16.76 -12.04
CA GLU A 4 35.03 15.60 -12.19
C GLU A 4 33.92 15.72 -11.15
N LYS A 5 32.69 15.97 -11.61
CA LYS A 5 31.51 15.91 -10.76
C LYS A 5 31.35 14.46 -10.32
N LEU A 6 31.88 14.11 -9.15
CA LEU A 6 31.64 12.82 -8.51
C LEU A 6 30.13 12.58 -8.49
N ALA A 7 29.70 11.49 -9.11
CA ALA A 7 28.29 11.16 -9.20
C ALA A 7 27.70 11.01 -7.78
N ILE A 8 26.64 11.75 -7.49
CA ILE A 8 25.99 11.71 -6.17
C ILE A 8 25.04 10.51 -6.15
N PRO A 9 25.10 9.64 -5.13
CA PRO A 9 24.19 8.51 -5.00
C PRO A 9 22.74 8.97 -4.81
N VAL A 10 21.78 8.13 -5.25
CA VAL A 10 20.34 8.47 -5.18
C VAL A 10 19.89 8.73 -3.73
N ARG A 11 20.49 8.03 -2.78
CA ARG A 11 20.38 8.24 -1.33
C ARG A 11 21.57 7.59 -0.63
N GLU A 12 21.73 7.88 0.66
CA GLU A 12 22.77 7.30 1.49
C GLU A 12 22.73 5.76 1.47
N GLY A 13 23.91 5.13 1.33
CA GLY A 13 24.07 3.67 1.23
C GLY A 13 23.76 3.07 -0.15
N TYR A 14 23.50 3.88 -1.18
CA TYR A 14 23.22 3.41 -2.54
C TYR A 14 24.35 3.77 -3.51
N PRO A 15 24.50 3.01 -4.60
CA PRO A 15 25.54 3.29 -5.59
C PRO A 15 25.23 4.60 -6.33
N SER A 16 26.28 5.31 -6.73
CA SER A 16 26.19 6.50 -7.57
C SER A 16 26.13 6.19 -9.07
N SER A 17 26.48 4.96 -9.44
CA SER A 17 26.48 4.46 -10.81
C SER A 17 25.94 3.03 -10.88
N CYS A 18 25.75 2.51 -12.08
CA CYS A 18 25.29 1.14 -12.29
C CYS A 18 26.24 0.15 -11.62
N ILE A 19 25.74 -0.71 -10.73
CA ILE A 19 26.57 -1.70 -10.02
C ILE A 19 27.17 -2.76 -10.94
N PHE A 20 26.62 -2.90 -12.15
CA PHE A 20 27.11 -3.86 -13.14
C PHE A 20 28.09 -3.25 -14.14
N CYS A 21 27.82 -2.04 -14.67
CA CYS A 21 28.58 -1.47 -15.78
C CYS A 21 29.09 -0.03 -15.54
N GLN A 22 28.92 0.51 -14.33
CA GLN A 22 29.37 1.83 -13.89
C GLN A 22 28.82 3.04 -14.69
N LYS A 23 27.90 2.82 -15.64
CA LYS A 23 27.18 3.88 -16.35
C LYS A 23 26.18 4.60 -15.43
N ALA A 24 25.70 5.76 -15.88
CA ALA A 24 24.66 6.51 -15.19
C ALA A 24 23.40 5.66 -14.92
N LEU A 25 22.81 5.84 -13.73
CA LEU A 25 21.64 5.07 -13.28
C LEU A 25 20.38 5.41 -14.08
N HIS A 26 19.54 4.40 -14.30
CA HIS A 26 18.25 4.60 -14.93
C HIS A 26 17.31 5.41 -14.03
N LYS A 27 16.45 6.25 -14.63
CA LYS A 27 15.48 7.06 -13.87
C LYS A 27 14.56 6.24 -12.95
N LYS A 28 14.25 4.98 -13.29
CA LYS A 28 13.41 4.06 -12.49
C LYS A 28 14.21 3.13 -11.55
N SER A 29 15.54 3.12 -11.63
CA SER A 29 16.40 2.26 -10.82
C SER A 29 17.21 3.05 -9.80
N GLU A 30 17.65 2.36 -8.76
CA GLU A 30 18.64 2.83 -7.78
C GLU A 30 19.99 2.09 -7.94
N HIS A 31 20.07 1.09 -8.81
CA HIS A 31 21.25 0.20 -8.89
C HIS A 31 21.75 -0.04 -10.32
N TYR A 32 20.90 0.09 -11.35
CA TYR A 32 21.27 -0.26 -12.72
C TYR A 32 20.94 0.85 -13.72
N CYS A 33 21.69 0.89 -14.82
CA CYS A 33 21.40 1.76 -15.96
C CYS A 33 20.31 1.22 -16.89
N SER A 34 20.04 -0.09 -16.86
CA SER A 34 19.05 -0.74 -17.72
C SER A 34 18.58 -2.08 -17.13
N LYS A 35 17.48 -2.65 -17.66
CA LYS A 35 16.98 -3.97 -17.21
C LYS A 35 17.95 -5.09 -17.58
N GLU A 36 18.62 -4.93 -18.71
CA GLU A 36 19.62 -5.87 -19.21
C GLU A 36 20.81 -5.95 -18.22
N CYS A 37 21.20 -4.82 -17.62
CA CYS A 37 22.24 -4.83 -16.59
C CYS A 37 21.80 -5.52 -15.29
N GLU A 38 20.53 -5.43 -14.91
CA GLU A 38 19.99 -6.23 -13.79
C GLU A 38 20.08 -7.73 -14.11
N GLN A 39 19.70 -8.12 -15.33
CA GLN A 39 19.72 -9.52 -15.75
C GLN A 39 21.15 -10.08 -15.74
N ARG A 40 22.12 -9.36 -16.33
CA ARG A 40 23.53 -9.78 -16.33
C ARG A 40 24.14 -9.82 -14.92
N TYR A 41 23.73 -8.89 -14.05
CA TYR A 41 24.16 -8.91 -12.65
C TYR A 41 23.61 -10.14 -11.92
N ARG A 42 22.34 -10.50 -12.18
CA ARG A 42 21.69 -11.70 -11.64
C ARG A 42 22.36 -13.00 -12.13
N GLU A 43 22.85 -13.04 -13.36
CA GLU A 43 23.57 -14.21 -13.89
C GLU A 43 24.89 -14.44 -13.15
N SER A 44 25.57 -13.36 -12.74
CA SER A 44 26.85 -13.42 -12.03
C SER A 44 26.71 -13.48 -10.50
N HIS A 45 25.53 -13.26 -9.93
CA HIS A 45 25.30 -13.19 -8.48
C HIS A 45 24.08 -14.00 -8.04
N VAL A 46 24.27 -14.90 -7.07
CA VAL A 46 23.24 -15.86 -6.67
C VAL A 46 22.32 -15.33 -5.55
N LYS A 47 22.76 -14.33 -4.78
CA LYS A 47 22.03 -13.83 -3.59
C LYS A 47 21.93 -12.31 -3.55
N ASN A 48 20.90 -11.80 -2.86
CA ASN A 48 20.68 -10.38 -2.57
C ASN A 48 20.64 -9.46 -3.79
N ILE A 49 20.12 -9.95 -4.92
CA ILE A 49 20.06 -9.20 -6.18
C ILE A 49 19.09 -8.02 -6.03
N PRO A 50 19.57 -6.76 -6.08
CA PRO A 50 18.68 -5.62 -6.06
C PRO A 50 17.78 -5.62 -7.30
N SER A 51 16.52 -5.22 -7.16
CA SER A 51 15.59 -5.15 -8.30
C SER A 51 15.82 -3.90 -9.14
N PHE A 52 15.65 -4.00 -10.46
CA PHE A 52 15.75 -2.85 -11.38
C PHE A 52 14.75 -1.76 -11.02
N LEU A 53 13.49 -2.14 -10.80
CA LEU A 53 12.46 -1.20 -10.37
C LEU A 53 12.66 -0.88 -8.89
N SER A 54 13.13 0.34 -8.62
CA SER A 54 13.22 0.83 -7.25
C SER A 54 11.81 0.94 -6.66
N LYS A 55 11.52 0.15 -5.62
CA LYS A 55 10.28 0.26 -4.83
C LYS A 55 10.12 1.67 -4.26
N TRP A 56 11.22 2.34 -3.90
CA TRP A 56 11.19 3.72 -3.44
C TRP A 56 10.76 4.70 -4.54
N LYS A 57 11.38 4.65 -5.73
CA LYS A 57 11.00 5.51 -6.86
C LYS A 57 9.58 5.24 -7.33
N LEU A 58 9.16 3.97 -7.41
CA LEU A 58 7.78 3.62 -7.76
C LEU A 58 6.77 4.19 -6.76
N ARG A 59 7.05 4.09 -5.44
CA ARG A 59 6.20 4.71 -4.42
C ARG A 59 6.14 6.24 -4.58
N LYS A 60 7.28 6.90 -4.81
CA LYS A 60 7.33 8.36 -5.01
C LYS A 60 6.52 8.79 -6.24
N LEU A 61 6.67 8.08 -7.35
CA LEU A 61 5.88 8.32 -8.58
C LEU A 61 4.38 8.09 -8.35
N LYS A 62 4.01 7.02 -7.64
CA LYS A 62 2.60 6.73 -7.30
C LYS A 62 2.01 7.84 -6.43
N SER A 63 2.75 8.28 -5.41
CA SER A 63 2.32 9.38 -4.54
C SER A 63 2.20 10.71 -5.29
N ALA A 64 3.11 11.00 -6.22
CA ALA A 64 3.06 12.23 -7.03
C ALA A 64 1.85 12.25 -7.99
N LYS A 65 1.37 11.08 -8.41
CA LYS A 65 0.18 10.92 -9.26
C LYS A 65 -1.13 10.84 -8.48
N ASP A 66 -1.07 10.78 -7.15
CA ASP A 66 -2.26 10.67 -6.31
C ASP A 66 -2.86 12.07 -6.07
N PRO A 67 -4.02 12.41 -6.65
CA PRO A 67 -4.59 13.75 -6.51
C PRO A 67 -5.00 14.07 -5.06
N LEU A 68 -5.19 13.05 -4.22
CA LEU A 68 -5.57 13.19 -2.82
C LEU A 68 -4.40 13.09 -1.85
N ILE A 69 -3.15 13.12 -2.35
CA ILE A 69 -1.96 12.89 -1.52
C ILE A 69 -1.86 13.88 -0.36
N GLU A 70 -2.14 15.16 -0.60
CA GLU A 70 -2.07 16.20 0.43
C GLU A 70 -3.20 16.06 1.46
N VAL A 71 -4.42 15.73 1.02
CA VAL A 71 -5.55 15.43 1.92
C VAL A 71 -5.20 14.25 2.82
N ARG A 72 -4.68 13.16 2.24
CA ARG A 72 -4.28 11.95 2.99
C ARG A 72 -3.12 12.22 3.97
N LYS A 73 -2.16 13.06 3.60
CA LYS A 73 -1.06 13.47 4.51
C LYS A 73 -1.59 14.33 5.66
N LYS A 74 -2.42 15.33 5.36
CA LYS A 74 -3.04 16.21 6.34
C LYS A 74 -3.88 15.40 7.33
N ALA A 75 -4.69 14.46 6.83
CA ALA A 75 -5.52 13.60 7.66
C ALA A 75 -4.68 12.84 8.69
N ARG A 76 -3.67 12.08 8.22
CA ARG A 76 -2.76 11.32 9.09
C ARG A 76 -2.07 12.20 10.13
N ARG A 77 -1.64 13.41 9.75
CA ARG A 77 -1.02 14.36 10.68
C ARG A 77 -1.99 14.78 11.77
N ILE A 78 -3.22 15.16 11.40
CA ILE A 78 -4.25 15.58 12.37
C ILE A 78 -4.62 14.42 13.28
N THR A 79 -4.89 13.23 12.73
CA THR A 79 -5.13 11.99 13.49
C THR A 79 -4.05 11.75 14.54
N ASN A 80 -2.78 11.79 14.13
CA ASN A 80 -1.66 11.57 15.04
C ASN A 80 -1.62 12.63 16.16
N ASN A 81 -1.91 13.89 15.84
CA ASN A 81 -1.97 14.95 16.84
C ASN A 81 -3.14 14.75 17.81
N LEU A 82 -4.31 14.33 17.33
CA LEU A 82 -5.46 14.00 18.17
C LEU A 82 -5.16 12.84 19.12
N ILE A 83 -4.46 11.81 18.65
CA ILE A 83 -4.00 10.68 19.48
C ILE A 83 -3.01 11.17 20.55
N LYS A 84 -1.97 11.91 20.14
CA LYS A 84 -0.94 12.42 21.05
C LYS A 84 -1.52 13.35 22.13
N SER A 85 -2.51 14.16 21.77
CA SER A 85 -3.19 15.07 22.70
C SER A 85 -4.27 14.38 23.56
N GLY A 86 -4.53 13.08 23.36
CA GLY A 86 -5.56 12.33 24.08
C GLY A 86 -7.00 12.60 23.64
N LYS A 87 -7.22 13.54 22.70
CA LYS A 87 -8.54 13.87 22.14
C LYS A 87 -9.14 12.73 21.32
N LEU A 88 -8.30 11.86 20.77
CA LEU A 88 -8.72 10.63 20.10
C LEU A 88 -8.05 9.44 20.78
N LYS A 89 -8.86 8.55 21.37
CA LYS A 89 -8.35 7.31 21.97
C LYS A 89 -8.27 6.21 20.91
N LYS A 90 -7.18 5.44 20.91
CA LYS A 90 -7.07 4.24 20.09
C LYS A 90 -8.08 3.20 20.55
N GLY A 91 -8.86 2.66 19.62
CA GLY A 91 -9.70 1.49 19.84
C GLY A 91 -8.97 0.20 19.48
N SER A 92 -9.69 -0.92 19.55
CA SER A 92 -9.23 -2.22 19.07
C SER A 92 -9.67 -2.48 17.64
N CYS A 93 -9.11 -3.51 17.01
CA CYS A 93 -9.51 -3.89 15.66
C CYS A 93 -11.00 -4.26 15.63
N VAL A 94 -11.79 -3.61 14.78
CA VAL A 94 -13.23 -3.88 14.64
C VAL A 94 -13.59 -5.29 14.15
N VAL A 95 -12.60 -6.10 13.76
CA VAL A 95 -12.80 -7.47 13.24
C VAL A 95 -12.38 -8.53 14.25
N CYS A 96 -11.24 -8.35 14.93
CA CYS A 96 -10.65 -9.37 15.80
C CYS A 96 -10.16 -8.82 17.14
N GLU A 97 -10.50 -7.58 17.47
CA GLU A 97 -10.26 -6.96 18.78
C GLU A 97 -8.78 -6.82 19.20
N SER A 98 -7.83 -7.06 18.27
CA SER A 98 -6.41 -6.81 18.51
C SER A 98 -6.16 -5.35 18.89
N SER A 99 -5.27 -5.12 19.86
CA SER A 99 -4.78 -3.79 20.27
C SER A 99 -3.82 -3.16 19.27
N GLU A 100 -3.16 -3.98 18.45
CA GLU A 100 -2.21 -3.53 17.42
C GLU A 100 -2.97 -3.08 16.16
N VAL A 101 -3.35 -1.81 16.15
CA VAL A 101 -4.23 -1.22 15.14
C VAL A 101 -3.62 -0.08 14.34
N LEU A 102 -4.16 0.09 13.15
CA LEU A 102 -3.95 1.20 12.25
C LEU A 102 -5.23 2.03 12.13
N ALA A 103 -5.07 3.33 11.91
CA ALA A 103 -6.18 4.22 11.58
C ALA A 103 -6.55 4.07 10.09
N HIS A 104 -7.69 3.48 9.80
CA HIS A 104 -8.27 3.44 8.47
C HIS A 104 -9.28 4.58 8.28
N HIS A 105 -9.14 5.34 7.19
CA HIS A 105 -10.05 6.42 6.84
C HIS A 105 -10.86 6.00 5.61
N GLU A 106 -12.19 5.94 5.74
CA GLU A 106 -13.08 5.83 4.58
C GLU A 106 -13.22 7.19 3.88
N ASP A 107 -13.24 8.27 4.67
CA ASP A 107 -13.21 9.65 4.20
C ASP A 107 -12.02 10.40 4.83
N TYR A 108 -11.00 10.67 4.00
CA TYR A 108 -9.80 11.39 4.45
C TYR A 108 -10.06 12.88 4.76
N SER A 109 -11.23 13.45 4.46
CA SER A 109 -11.58 14.81 4.88
C SER A 109 -11.92 14.92 6.37
N ARG A 110 -12.21 13.78 7.02
CA ARG A 110 -12.59 13.65 8.42
C ARG A 110 -11.52 12.90 9.22
N PRO A 111 -10.48 13.59 9.72
CA PRO A 111 -9.31 12.95 10.32
C PRO A 111 -9.56 12.29 11.67
N ASP A 112 -10.66 12.61 12.34
CA ASP A 112 -11.15 12.04 13.58
C ASP A 112 -12.10 10.86 13.35
N ASP A 113 -12.66 10.72 12.15
CA ASP A 113 -13.52 9.62 11.75
C ASP A 113 -12.66 8.46 11.22
N ILE A 114 -12.35 7.54 12.12
CA ILE A 114 -11.39 6.46 11.91
C ILE A 114 -12.00 5.13 12.28
N ILE A 115 -11.70 4.13 11.45
CA ILE A 115 -11.92 2.73 11.79
C ILE A 115 -10.60 2.14 12.27
N TRP A 116 -10.59 1.65 13.51
CA TRP A 116 -9.45 0.93 14.06
C TRP A 116 -9.41 -0.49 13.51
N ILE A 117 -8.33 -0.84 12.82
CA ILE A 117 -8.19 -2.13 12.16
C ILE A 117 -6.73 -2.60 12.22
N CYS A 118 -6.48 -3.88 12.50
CA CYS A 118 -5.12 -4.40 12.50
C CYS A 118 -4.58 -4.49 11.06
N GLU A 119 -3.25 -4.63 10.92
CA GLU A 119 -2.60 -4.64 9.60
C GLU A 119 -3.14 -5.73 8.67
N ASN A 120 -3.41 -6.93 9.21
CA ASN A 120 -3.94 -8.05 8.45
C ASN A 120 -5.32 -7.71 7.85
N HIS A 121 -6.26 -7.29 8.69
CA HIS A 121 -7.60 -6.92 8.24
C HIS A 121 -7.60 -5.67 7.36
N HIS A 122 -6.68 -4.72 7.56
CA HIS A 122 -6.51 -3.58 6.68
C HIS A 122 -6.15 -4.00 5.24
N LYS A 123 -5.25 -4.98 5.08
CA LYS A 123 -4.92 -5.57 3.77
C LYS A 123 -6.12 -6.28 3.16
N LEU A 124 -6.84 -7.09 3.95
CA LEU A 124 -8.05 -7.77 3.49
C LEU A 124 -9.14 -6.80 3.05
N TYR A 125 -9.28 -5.65 3.73
CA TYR A 125 -10.23 -4.61 3.34
C TYR A 125 -9.85 -3.99 1.99
N HIS A 126 -8.60 -3.55 1.82
CA HIS A 126 -8.13 -2.97 0.54
C HIS A 126 -8.15 -3.97 -0.62
N ASN A 127 -7.97 -5.25 -0.33
CA ASN A 127 -8.07 -6.32 -1.34
C ASN A 127 -9.53 -6.66 -1.69
N GLY A 128 -10.52 -6.06 -1.03
CA GLY A 128 -11.92 -6.41 -1.23
C GLY A 128 -12.23 -7.84 -0.79
N THR A 129 -11.54 -8.35 0.23
CA THR A 129 -11.87 -9.64 0.84
C THR A 129 -12.91 -9.46 1.95
N ILE A 130 -12.84 -8.34 2.68
CA ILE A 130 -13.80 -7.95 3.71
C ILE A 130 -14.35 -6.56 3.40
N GLY A 131 -15.59 -6.31 3.83
CA GLY A 131 -16.21 -4.99 3.82
C GLY A 131 -16.58 -4.56 5.23
N LEU A 132 -16.70 -3.25 5.44
CA LEU A 132 -17.19 -2.66 6.68
C LEU A 132 -18.48 -1.89 6.39
N PHE A 133 -19.44 -1.96 7.30
CA PHE A 133 -20.67 -1.17 7.26
C PHE A 133 -21.00 -0.69 8.67
N LYS A 134 -21.10 0.63 8.86
CA LYS A 134 -21.33 1.25 10.18
C LYS A 134 -20.33 0.74 11.25
N ASN A 135 -19.04 0.68 10.91
CA ASN A 135 -17.97 0.20 11.78
C ASN A 135 -18.13 -1.26 12.28
N LYS A 136 -19.01 -2.04 11.64
CA LYS A 136 -19.15 -3.48 11.86
C LYS A 136 -18.74 -4.26 10.62
N LEU A 137 -18.19 -5.45 10.81
CA LEU A 137 -17.85 -6.35 9.72
C LEU A 137 -19.10 -6.61 8.88
N TRP A 138 -19.03 -6.28 7.59
CA TRP A 138 -20.11 -6.52 6.65
C TRP A 138 -19.58 -7.23 5.43
N TRP A 139 -19.81 -8.54 5.40
CA TRP A 139 -19.53 -9.32 4.21
C TRP A 139 -20.63 -9.08 3.18
N ASN A 140 -20.44 -8.07 2.32
CA ASN A 140 -21.28 -7.84 1.14
C ASN A 140 -20.47 -8.06 -0.15
N PRO A 141 -20.61 -9.22 -0.80
CA PRO A 141 -19.88 -9.53 -2.03
C PRO A 141 -20.17 -8.58 -3.20
N LYS A 142 -21.24 -7.77 -3.17
CA LYS A 142 -21.49 -6.71 -4.17
C LYS A 142 -20.50 -5.53 -4.05
N ARG A 143 -19.91 -5.31 -2.87
CA ARG A 143 -18.90 -4.24 -2.62
C ARG A 143 -17.46 -4.68 -2.93
N LEU A 144 -17.23 -5.99 -3.07
CA LEU A 144 -15.93 -6.58 -3.41
C LEU A 144 -15.62 -6.52 -4.92
N LEU A 145 -16.59 -6.07 -5.73
CA LEU A 145 -16.41 -5.85 -7.16
C LEU A 145 -15.98 -4.38 -7.42
N PRO A 146 -15.03 -4.14 -8.35
CA PRO A 146 -14.70 -2.80 -8.81
C PRO A 146 -15.97 -2.02 -9.18
N ARG A 147 -15.96 -0.69 -8.99
CA ARG A 147 -17.15 0.16 -9.24
C ARG A 147 -17.75 -0.05 -10.64
N SER A 148 -16.93 -0.42 -11.62
CA SER A 148 -17.30 -0.75 -13.00
C SER A 148 -18.01 -2.10 -13.20
N MET A 149 -17.97 -3.02 -12.24
CA MET A 149 -18.57 -4.37 -12.34
C MET A 149 -19.79 -4.57 -11.42
N ARG A 150 -20.34 -3.48 -10.89
CA ARG A 150 -21.48 -3.53 -9.95
C ARG A 150 -22.81 -3.92 -10.62
N GLU A 151 -22.88 -3.86 -11.94
CA GLU A 151 -24.05 -4.19 -12.74
C GLU A 151 -23.84 -5.55 -13.43
N ASN A 152 -24.39 -6.60 -12.80
CA ASN A 152 -24.85 -7.84 -13.43
C ASN A 152 -23.88 -9.02 -13.71
N ASN A 153 -22.60 -8.99 -13.31
CA ASN A 153 -21.72 -10.16 -13.50
C ASN A 153 -20.85 -10.54 -12.29
N ILE A 154 -21.47 -11.17 -11.28
CA ILE A 154 -20.78 -11.70 -10.09
C ILE A 154 -20.06 -13.02 -10.44
N PRO A 155 -18.72 -13.14 -10.27
CA PRO A 155 -17.99 -14.37 -10.58
C PRO A 155 -18.47 -15.58 -9.78
N LYS A 156 -18.49 -16.76 -10.43
CA LYS A 156 -19.07 -18.01 -9.89
C LYS A 156 -18.49 -18.41 -8.52
N LYS A 157 -17.20 -18.13 -8.28
CA LYS A 157 -16.51 -18.37 -6.99
C LYS A 157 -17.15 -17.65 -5.79
N TYR A 158 -17.76 -16.48 -6.03
CA TYR A 158 -18.44 -15.71 -4.99
C TYR A 158 -19.91 -16.09 -4.82
N LYS A 159 -20.55 -16.73 -5.81
CA LYS A 159 -21.94 -17.23 -5.71
C LYS A 159 -22.07 -18.34 -4.66
N VAL A 160 -21.07 -19.22 -4.59
CA VAL A 160 -21.03 -20.34 -3.62
C VAL A 160 -20.90 -19.83 -2.18
N GLN A 161 -20.08 -18.80 -1.96
CA GLN A 161 -19.88 -18.19 -0.64
C GLN A 161 -21.13 -17.46 -0.13
N ILE A 162 -21.93 -16.85 -1.03
CA ILE A 162 -23.22 -16.21 -0.71
C ILE A 162 -24.25 -17.22 -0.19
N ALA A 163 -24.32 -18.40 -0.80
CA ALA A 163 -25.27 -19.45 -0.40
C ALA A 163 -24.96 -19.99 1.01
N SER A 164 -23.68 -20.16 1.33
CA SER A 164 -23.21 -20.59 2.67
C SER A 164 -23.59 -19.59 3.77
N PHE A 165 -23.46 -18.29 3.51
CA PHE A 165 -23.78 -17.24 4.48
C PHE A 165 -25.28 -17.13 4.78
N LYS A 166 -26.15 -17.23 3.76
CA LYS A 166 -27.61 -17.21 3.96
C LYS A 166 -28.10 -18.37 4.83
N LYS A 167 -27.39 -19.50 4.82
CA LYS A 167 -27.70 -20.68 5.63
C LYS A 167 -27.41 -20.45 7.12
N ARG A 168 -26.41 -19.62 7.46
CA ARG A 168 -26.03 -19.26 8.84
C ARG A 168 -26.91 -18.20 9.50
N LYS A 169 -27.75 -17.49 8.73
CA LYS A 169 -28.66 -16.44 9.22
C LYS A 169 -30.06 -16.94 9.61
N ARG A 170 -30.32 -18.24 9.44
CA ARG A 170 -31.60 -18.90 9.73
C ARG A 170 -31.60 -19.72 11.04
N LEU A 171 -30.56 -19.55 11.85
CA LEU A 171 -30.46 -20.07 13.22
C LEU A 171 -30.42 -18.88 14.17
#